data_AF-A0A959ZBB1-F1
#
_entry.id   AF-A0A959ZBB1-F1
#
_cell.length_a   1.000
_cell.length_b   1.000
_cell.length_c   1.000
_cell.angle_alpha   90.00
_cell.angle_beta   90.00
_cell.angle_gamma   90.00
#
_symmetry.space_group_name_H-M   'P 1'
#
loop_
_entity.id
_entity.type
_entity.pdbx_description
1 polymer ?
#
loop_
_entity_poly.entity_id
_entity_poly.type
_entity_poly.pdbx_seq_one_letter_code
_entity_poly.pdbx_strand_id
1 'polypeptide(L)'
;MNHLRWIGLAAMIAVTPFAFAQDSSEVQLLRKSVASWSKVTFAGVREVQYNDPRNGKQTFTEHVLRKDGKTRIEYPSDSQFSGQIVYEINGKRQVYLKSENSLRETRFRSLDSQFESFTKNSDRYLLRASGEDSVAGRRCNVLKIYTKDSKLREKLWLDKGESIVLRREFFNEKNEAIAGFAYKRIKFDARISDRLFSLPSGAKVATPADDLVKFAREQGMKPYTLGSDSGLRLMLARKSNFDDRKVLRQFFSNDKLRISLLQVAGTNYRESRDSNSKVNIYRWEMDGNTFLLIGEVPLDTLKSLASKVKP
;
A
#
# COMPACT_ATOMS: atom_id res chain seq x y z
N MET A 1 -50.71 -10.18 -71.67
CA MET A 1 -49.40 -9.54 -71.39
C MET A 1 -49.26 -9.40 -69.89
N ASN A 2 -48.60 -10.38 -69.25
CA ASN A 2 -48.45 -10.47 -67.79
C ASN A 2 -47.02 -10.08 -67.43
N HIS A 3 -46.86 -9.02 -66.65
CA HIS A 3 -45.59 -8.53 -66.16
C HIS A 3 -45.12 -9.27 -64.89
N LEU A 4 -43.84 -9.63 -64.93
CA LEU A 4 -42.85 -9.92 -63.89
C LEU A 4 -43.32 -10.05 -62.41
N ARG A 5 -43.07 -11.23 -61.84
CA ARG A 5 -42.94 -11.46 -60.39
C ARG A 5 -41.51 -11.14 -59.93
N TRP A 6 -41.36 -10.19 -59.02
CA TRP A 6 -40.13 -9.95 -58.24
C TRP A 6 -40.05 -10.91 -57.06
N ILE A 7 -38.93 -11.63 -56.92
CA ILE A 7 -38.57 -12.42 -55.74
C ILE A 7 -37.93 -11.47 -54.73
N GLY A 8 -38.61 -11.19 -53.63
CA GLY A 8 -38.07 -10.43 -52.51
C GLY A 8 -37.17 -11.32 -51.65
N LEU A 9 -35.87 -11.02 -51.64
CA LEU A 9 -34.87 -11.63 -50.76
C LEU A 9 -35.02 -11.03 -49.35
N ALA A 10 -35.54 -11.79 -48.40
CA ALA A 10 -35.60 -11.38 -46.99
C ALA A 10 -34.21 -11.51 -46.35
N ALA A 11 -33.56 -10.39 -46.07
CA ALA A 11 -32.33 -10.34 -45.29
C ALA A 11 -32.64 -10.57 -43.81
N MET A 12 -32.31 -11.76 -43.29
CA MET A 12 -32.28 -12.02 -41.84
C MET A 12 -31.10 -11.27 -41.22
N ILE A 13 -31.39 -10.15 -40.54
CA ILE A 13 -30.45 -9.52 -39.62
C ILE A 13 -30.39 -10.40 -38.38
N ALA A 14 -29.34 -11.21 -38.26
CA ALA A 14 -29.03 -11.92 -37.03
C ALA A 14 -28.64 -10.90 -35.95
N VAL A 15 -29.58 -10.57 -35.06
CA VAL A 15 -29.28 -9.82 -33.84
C VAL A 15 -28.51 -10.77 -32.94
N THR A 16 -27.18 -10.69 -32.96
CA THR A 16 -26.35 -11.33 -31.94
C THR A 16 -26.61 -10.59 -30.63
N PRO A 17 -27.20 -11.23 -29.60
CA PRO A 17 -27.33 -10.59 -28.31
C PRO A 17 -25.93 -10.30 -27.79
N PHE A 18 -25.63 -9.02 -27.57
CA PHE A 18 -24.46 -8.62 -26.79
C PHE A 18 -24.59 -9.29 -25.42
N ALA A 19 -23.79 -10.33 -25.18
CA ALA A 19 -23.64 -10.93 -23.87
C ALA A 19 -22.99 -9.87 -22.97
N PHE A 20 -23.81 -9.10 -22.26
CA PHE A 20 -23.32 -8.29 -21.14
C PHE A 20 -22.68 -9.25 -20.16
N ALA A 21 -21.36 -9.15 -20.00
CA ALA A 21 -20.62 -9.96 -19.04
C ALA A 21 -21.19 -9.69 -17.64
N GLN A 22 -22.03 -10.60 -17.15
CA GLN A 22 -22.58 -10.52 -15.81
C GLN A 22 -21.42 -10.71 -14.84
N ASP A 23 -21.17 -9.73 -13.98
CA ASP A 23 -20.13 -9.82 -12.97
C ASP A 23 -20.34 -11.08 -12.11
N SER A 24 -19.27 -11.84 -11.87
CA SER A 24 -19.37 -13.03 -11.02
C SER A 24 -19.81 -12.66 -9.60
N SER A 25 -20.41 -13.62 -8.90
CA SER A 25 -20.89 -13.43 -7.52
C SER A 25 -19.78 -12.93 -6.56
N GLU A 26 -18.54 -13.35 -6.80
CA GLU A 26 -17.35 -12.94 -6.05
C GLU A 26 -16.97 -11.47 -6.27
N VAL A 27 -17.08 -11.00 -7.52
CA VAL A 27 -16.84 -9.59 -7.86
C VAL A 27 -17.91 -8.73 -7.19
N GLN A 28 -19.17 -9.17 -7.21
CA GLN A 28 -20.26 -8.47 -6.52
C GLN A 28 -20.02 -8.42 -5.00
N LEU A 29 -19.56 -9.51 -4.40
CA LEU A 29 -19.22 -9.56 -2.97
C LEU A 29 -18.09 -8.58 -2.61
N LEU A 30 -17.03 -8.52 -3.42
CA LEU A 30 -15.93 -7.58 -3.20
C LEU A 30 -16.38 -6.12 -3.37
N ARG A 31 -17.18 -5.81 -4.40
CA ARG A 31 -17.75 -4.47 -4.61
C ARG A 31 -18.67 -4.05 -3.47
N LYS A 32 -19.51 -4.97 -2.97
CA LYS A 32 -20.33 -4.73 -1.78
C LYS A 32 -19.46 -4.39 -0.58
N SER A 33 -18.31 -5.05 -0.43
CA SER A 33 -17.36 -4.76 0.64
C SER A 33 -16.76 -3.35 0.55
N VAL A 34 -16.31 -2.94 -0.64
CA VAL A 34 -15.84 -1.57 -0.91
C VAL A 34 -16.94 -0.55 -0.56
N ALA A 35 -18.15 -0.76 -1.06
CA ALA A 35 -19.26 0.15 -0.85
C ALA A 35 -19.70 0.25 0.62
N SER A 36 -19.56 -0.83 1.37
CA SER A 36 -19.91 -0.87 2.81
C SER A 36 -18.80 -0.24 3.65
N TRP A 37 -17.54 -0.37 3.24
CA TRP A 37 -16.40 0.18 3.96
C TRP A 37 -16.61 1.67 4.26
N SER A 38 -17.03 2.50 3.32
CA SER A 38 -17.24 3.94 3.55
C SER A 38 -18.39 4.30 4.50
N LYS A 39 -19.34 3.37 4.73
CA LYS A 39 -20.60 3.64 5.45
C LYS A 39 -20.64 3.10 6.87
N VAL A 40 -19.97 1.97 7.11
CA VAL A 40 -20.10 1.24 8.38
C VAL A 40 -19.33 1.96 9.50
N THR A 41 -20.01 2.12 10.65
CA THR A 41 -19.41 2.64 11.89
C THR A 41 -19.05 1.49 12.82
N PHE A 42 -17.80 1.43 13.29
CA PHE A 42 -17.37 0.41 14.22
C PHE A 42 -16.17 0.83 15.07
N ALA A 43 -16.02 0.15 16.21
CA ALA A 43 -14.80 0.13 17.01
C ALA A 43 -14.30 -1.31 17.10
N GLY A 44 -13.00 -1.53 16.93
CA GLY A 44 -12.43 -2.87 16.94
C GLY A 44 -11.00 -2.92 17.43
N VAL A 45 -10.58 -4.11 17.83
CA VAL A 45 -9.20 -4.45 18.17
C VAL A 45 -8.77 -5.55 17.21
N ARG A 46 -7.68 -5.31 16.48
CA ARG A 46 -7.11 -6.29 15.56
C ARG A 46 -5.65 -6.52 15.85
N GLU A 47 -5.21 -7.73 15.55
CA GLU A 47 -3.81 -8.11 15.55
C GLU A 47 -3.30 -8.04 14.12
N VAL A 48 -2.16 -7.39 13.92
CA VAL A 48 -1.47 -7.29 12.65
C VAL A 48 -0.21 -8.15 12.74
N GLN A 49 0.03 -8.94 11.70
CA GLN A 49 1.22 -9.78 11.58
C GLN A 49 1.92 -9.47 10.26
N TYR A 50 3.24 -9.44 10.26
CA TYR A 50 4.03 -9.38 9.03
C TYR A 50 5.40 -10.02 9.23
N ASN A 51 5.99 -10.55 8.16
CA ASN A 51 7.33 -11.08 8.17
C ASN A 51 8.32 -9.96 7.82
N ASP A 52 9.10 -9.54 8.81
CA ASP A 52 10.24 -8.67 8.62
C ASP A 52 11.44 -9.52 8.14
N PRO A 53 12.09 -9.18 7.01
CA PRO A 53 13.23 -9.95 6.52
C PRO A 53 14.42 -10.04 7.49
N ARG A 54 14.55 -9.08 8.41
CA ARG A 54 15.65 -9.01 9.38
C ARG A 54 15.24 -9.56 10.74
N ASN A 55 14.00 -9.28 11.15
CA ASN A 55 13.52 -9.59 12.51
C ASN A 55 12.52 -10.76 12.55
N GLY A 56 12.32 -11.46 11.44
CA GLY A 56 11.35 -12.54 11.33
C GLY A 56 9.90 -12.08 11.52
N LYS A 57 9.04 -12.97 11.99
CA LYS A 57 7.62 -12.67 12.18
C LYS A 57 7.41 -11.63 13.28
N GLN A 58 6.78 -10.52 12.93
CA GLN A 58 6.40 -9.43 13.81
C GLN A 58 4.89 -9.44 14.02
N THR A 59 4.45 -9.14 15.25
CA THR A 59 3.04 -9.05 15.62
C THR A 59 2.81 -7.85 16.51
N PHE A 60 1.71 -7.11 16.28
CA PHE A 60 1.30 -5.99 17.14
C PHE A 60 -0.20 -5.77 17.08
N THR A 61 -0.73 -5.05 18.07
CA THR A 61 -2.15 -4.75 18.20
C THR A 61 -2.48 -3.35 17.68
N GLU A 62 -3.64 -3.22 17.05
CA GLU A 62 -4.24 -1.94 16.62
C GLU A 62 -5.64 -1.78 17.20
N HIS A 63 -5.93 -0.60 17.74
CA HIS A 63 -7.27 -0.14 18.08
C HIS A 63 -7.80 0.70 16.92
N VAL A 64 -8.86 0.22 16.27
CA VAL A 64 -9.42 0.83 15.06
C VAL A 64 -10.79 1.43 15.38
N LEU A 65 -10.94 2.72 15.07
CA LEU A 65 -12.20 3.43 15.10
C LEU A 65 -12.56 3.84 13.67
N ARG A 66 -13.80 3.61 13.27
CA ARG A 66 -14.31 4.02 11.96
C ARG A 66 -15.69 4.62 12.07
N LYS A 67 -15.90 5.75 11.41
CA LYS A 67 -17.19 6.46 11.32
C LYS A 67 -17.20 7.36 10.09
N ASP A 68 -18.28 7.34 9.32
CA ASP A 68 -18.52 8.23 8.18
C ASP A 68 -17.31 8.36 7.22
N GLY A 69 -16.75 7.21 6.82
CA GLY A 69 -15.57 7.14 5.95
C GLY A 69 -14.22 7.47 6.61
N LYS A 70 -14.21 7.98 7.85
CA LYS A 70 -13.01 8.33 8.61
C LYS A 70 -12.47 7.12 9.37
N THR A 71 -11.16 6.92 9.37
CA THR A 71 -10.49 5.91 10.21
C THR A 71 -9.54 6.60 11.19
N ARG A 72 -9.51 6.08 12.41
CA ARG A 72 -8.45 6.35 13.38
C ARG A 72 -7.87 5.03 13.86
N ILE A 73 -6.56 4.91 13.83
CA ILE A 73 -5.84 3.73 14.33
C ILE A 73 -4.89 4.19 15.42
N GLU A 74 -5.02 3.58 16.60
CA GLU A 74 -4.11 3.78 17.71
C GLU A 74 -3.36 2.49 18.04
N TYR A 75 -2.17 2.66 18.57
CA TYR A 75 -1.32 1.57 19.02
C TYR A 75 -1.26 1.58 20.55
N PRO A 76 -1.57 0.46 21.22
CA PRO A 76 -1.48 0.40 22.68
C PRO A 76 -0.03 0.52 23.17
N SER A 77 0.14 0.67 24.49
CA SER A 77 1.43 0.93 25.13
C SER A 77 2.47 -0.18 24.94
N ASP A 78 2.02 -1.41 24.70
CA ASP A 78 2.83 -2.61 24.47
C ASP A 78 3.25 -2.79 22.99
N SER A 79 2.76 -1.93 22.09
CA SER A 79 3.11 -1.97 20.67
C SER A 79 4.42 -1.24 20.39
N GLN A 80 5.23 -1.76 19.46
CA GLN A 80 6.40 -1.07 18.92
C GLN A 80 6.07 0.29 18.25
N PHE A 81 4.80 0.52 17.92
CA PHE A 81 4.28 1.77 17.38
C PHE A 81 3.56 2.62 18.42
N SER A 82 3.78 2.35 19.71
CA SER A 82 3.19 3.14 20.79
C SER A 82 3.48 4.64 20.62
N GLY A 83 2.49 5.47 20.94
CA GLY A 83 2.56 6.91 20.76
C GLY A 83 2.26 7.40 19.33
N GLN A 84 2.01 6.49 18.38
CA GLN A 84 1.54 6.85 17.04
C GLN A 84 0.01 6.83 16.96
N ILE A 85 -0.56 7.74 16.16
CA ILE A 85 -1.98 7.73 15.79
C ILE A 85 -2.07 7.91 14.28
N VAL A 86 -2.73 6.98 13.58
CA VAL A 86 -3.01 7.11 12.15
C VAL A 86 -4.41 7.67 11.97
N TYR A 87 -4.53 8.69 11.14
CA TYR A 87 -5.78 9.28 10.69
C TYR A 87 -5.94 9.03 9.20
N GLU A 88 -7.10 8.52 8.79
CA GLU A 88 -7.51 8.44 7.40
C GLU A 88 -8.79 9.24 7.22
N ILE A 89 -8.69 10.47 6.70
CA ILE A 89 -9.79 11.43 6.62
C ILE A 89 -9.75 12.08 5.25
N ASN A 90 -10.89 12.12 4.55
CA ASN A 90 -11.03 12.75 3.23
C ASN A 90 -9.97 12.28 2.22
N GLY A 91 -9.67 10.97 2.20
CA GLY A 91 -8.69 10.38 1.29
C GLY A 91 -7.22 10.66 1.62
N LYS A 92 -6.92 11.32 2.74
CA LYS A 92 -5.55 11.55 3.22
C LYS A 92 -5.22 10.59 4.35
N ARG A 93 -3.98 10.07 4.36
CA ARG A 93 -3.43 9.30 5.48
C ARG A 93 -2.39 10.12 6.20
N GLN A 94 -2.64 10.45 7.46
CA GLN A 94 -1.72 11.20 8.29
C GLN A 94 -1.31 10.37 9.50
N VAL A 95 -0.03 10.35 9.82
CA VAL A 95 0.51 9.70 11.01
C VAL A 95 0.95 10.80 11.97
N TYR A 96 0.31 10.84 13.13
CA TYR A 96 0.71 11.70 14.24
C TYR A 96 1.67 10.95 15.15
N LEU A 97 2.82 11.56 15.44
CA LEU A 97 3.78 11.09 16.43
C LEU A 97 3.68 11.97 17.67
N LYS A 98 3.14 11.42 18.78
CA LYS A 98 2.94 12.18 20.03
C LYS A 98 4.24 12.76 20.58
N SER A 99 5.32 11.97 20.59
CA SER A 99 6.63 12.36 21.13
C SER A 99 7.25 13.57 20.43
N GLU A 100 6.93 13.78 19.15
CA GLU A 100 7.48 14.85 18.32
C GLU A 100 6.47 16.00 18.13
N ASN A 101 5.23 15.81 18.60
CA ASN A 101 4.08 16.62 18.24
C ASN A 101 4.03 16.93 16.73
N SER A 102 4.18 15.89 15.90
CA SER A 102 4.33 16.04 14.45
C SER A 102 3.31 15.22 13.66
N LEU A 103 2.77 15.77 12.59
CA LEU A 103 1.90 15.12 11.62
C LEU A 103 2.64 14.87 10.32
N ARG A 104 2.61 13.63 9.84
CA ARG A 104 3.26 13.22 8.59
C ARG A 104 2.20 12.75 7.61
N GLU A 105 2.14 13.34 6.43
CA GLU A 105 1.32 12.77 5.35
C GLU A 105 2.03 11.56 4.76
N THR A 106 1.32 10.45 4.67
CA THR A 106 1.81 9.19 4.13
C THR A 106 0.93 8.76 2.96
N ARG A 107 1.42 7.81 2.15
CA ARG A 107 0.61 7.30 1.03
C ARG A 107 -0.65 6.64 1.58
N PHE A 108 -1.79 7.21 1.22
CA PHE A 108 -3.09 6.57 1.43
C PHE A 108 -3.19 5.37 0.49
N ARG A 109 -3.30 4.18 1.07
CA ARG A 109 -3.64 2.95 0.34
C ARG A 109 -5.03 2.52 0.81
N SER A 110 -6.08 3.15 0.30
CA SER A 110 -7.44 2.69 0.62
C SER A 110 -7.61 1.23 0.22
N LEU A 111 -8.39 0.50 1.01
CA LEU A 111 -8.89 -0.81 0.58
C LEU A 111 -9.61 -0.67 -0.76
N ASP A 112 -10.37 0.41 -0.95
CA ASP A 112 -11.08 0.75 -2.17
C ASP A 112 -10.15 0.75 -3.39
N SER A 113 -9.02 1.47 -3.35
CA SER A 113 -8.08 1.53 -4.48
C SER A 113 -7.47 0.16 -4.82
N GLN A 114 -7.23 -0.67 -3.80
CA GLN A 114 -6.71 -2.02 -3.99
C GLN A 114 -7.79 -2.95 -4.57
N PHE A 115 -9.02 -2.87 -4.05
CA PHE A 115 -10.12 -3.72 -4.49
C PHE A 115 -10.62 -3.33 -5.87
N GLU A 116 -10.69 -2.03 -6.17
CA GLU A 116 -10.90 -1.53 -7.52
C GLU A 116 -9.84 -2.05 -8.48
N SER A 117 -8.58 -2.18 -8.04
CA SER A 117 -7.53 -2.76 -8.89
C SER A 117 -7.80 -4.23 -9.20
N PHE A 118 -8.40 -5.01 -8.29
CA PHE A 118 -8.78 -6.39 -8.56
C PHE A 118 -9.94 -6.48 -9.54
N THR A 119 -10.92 -5.58 -9.44
CA THR A 119 -12.07 -5.57 -10.34
C THR A 119 -11.76 -4.99 -11.71
N LYS A 120 -10.88 -3.97 -11.79
CA LYS A 120 -10.49 -3.30 -13.05
C LYS A 120 -9.44 -4.09 -13.83
N ASN A 121 -8.63 -4.91 -13.14
CA ASN A 121 -7.63 -5.78 -13.76
C ASN A 121 -8.06 -7.25 -13.65
N SER A 122 -9.29 -7.56 -14.05
CA SER A 122 -9.83 -8.93 -14.07
C SER A 122 -9.06 -9.86 -15.02
N ASP A 123 -8.29 -9.29 -15.96
CA ASP A 123 -7.33 -10.00 -16.81
C ASP A 123 -6.10 -10.52 -16.04
N ARG A 124 -5.80 -9.93 -14.88
CA ARG A 124 -4.63 -10.27 -14.03
C ARG A 124 -4.98 -11.11 -12.82
N TYR A 125 -6.22 -11.05 -12.35
CA TYR A 125 -6.66 -11.66 -11.11
C TYR A 125 -7.89 -12.53 -11.27
N LEU A 126 -7.89 -13.66 -10.57
CA LEU A 126 -9.02 -14.55 -10.47
C LEU A 126 -9.54 -14.57 -9.02
N LEU A 127 -10.80 -14.19 -8.84
CA LEU A 127 -11.48 -14.22 -7.56
C LEU A 127 -12.22 -15.56 -7.42
N ARG A 128 -12.09 -16.22 -6.28
CA ARG A 128 -12.79 -17.49 -5.98
C ARG A 128 -13.35 -17.48 -4.57
N ALA A 129 -14.65 -17.77 -4.44
CA ALA A 129 -15.23 -18.09 -3.14
C ALA A 129 -14.60 -19.40 -2.61
N SER A 130 -14.30 -19.44 -1.32
CA SER A 130 -13.65 -20.58 -0.66
C SER A 130 -14.45 -21.08 0.55
N GLY A 131 -15.76 -20.82 0.57
CA GLY A 131 -16.67 -21.21 1.65
C GLY A 131 -16.85 -20.13 2.71
N GLU A 132 -17.15 -20.58 3.93
CA GLU A 132 -17.48 -19.74 5.08
C GLU A 132 -16.55 -20.02 6.25
N ASP A 133 -16.38 -19.03 7.12
CA ASP A 133 -15.57 -19.11 8.33
C ASP A 133 -16.10 -18.10 9.37
N SER A 134 -15.44 -17.98 10.52
CA SER A 134 -15.75 -16.97 11.53
C SER A 134 -14.53 -16.16 11.97
N VAL A 135 -14.73 -14.87 12.21
CA VAL A 135 -13.71 -13.96 12.74
C VAL A 135 -14.36 -13.09 13.80
N ALA A 136 -13.74 -12.99 14.98
CA ALA A 136 -14.29 -12.27 16.14
C ALA A 136 -15.76 -12.66 16.46
N GLY A 137 -16.09 -13.95 16.33
CA GLY A 137 -17.44 -14.48 16.58
C GLY A 137 -18.46 -14.19 15.48
N ARG A 138 -18.04 -13.65 14.32
CA ARG A 138 -18.93 -13.27 13.22
C ARG A 138 -18.74 -14.14 11.99
N ARG A 139 -19.85 -14.55 11.36
CA ARG A 139 -19.84 -15.36 10.13
C ARG A 139 -19.33 -14.54 8.96
N CYS A 140 -18.39 -15.11 8.22
CA CYS A 140 -17.72 -14.48 7.08
C CYS A 140 -17.85 -15.33 5.82
N ASN A 141 -17.98 -14.67 4.67
CA ASN A 141 -17.65 -15.27 3.39
C ASN A 141 -16.14 -15.22 3.19
N VAL A 142 -15.54 -16.32 2.74
CA VAL A 142 -14.10 -16.38 2.47
C VAL A 142 -13.86 -16.21 0.98
N LEU A 143 -13.13 -15.16 0.62
CA LEU A 143 -12.76 -14.86 -0.76
C LEU A 143 -11.24 -15.02 -0.93
N LYS A 144 -10.82 -15.78 -1.93
CA LYS A 144 -9.42 -15.95 -2.32
C LYS A 144 -9.16 -15.20 -3.62
N ILE A 145 -8.03 -14.51 -3.69
CA ILE A 145 -7.59 -13.76 -4.85
C ILE A 145 -6.32 -14.43 -5.38
N TYR A 146 -6.41 -14.95 -6.59
CA TYR A 146 -5.32 -15.60 -7.30
C TYR A 146 -4.79 -14.68 -8.40
N THR A 147 -3.51 -14.83 -8.72
CA THR A 147 -2.93 -14.32 -9.97
C THR A 147 -3.34 -15.20 -11.15
N LYS A 148 -3.11 -14.74 -12.38
CA LYS A 148 -3.41 -15.50 -13.61
C LYS A 148 -2.66 -16.84 -13.70
N ASP A 149 -1.45 -16.92 -13.15
CA ASP A 149 -0.67 -18.16 -13.00
C ASP A 149 -1.12 -19.02 -11.81
N SER A 150 -2.33 -18.78 -11.28
CA SER A 150 -2.96 -19.55 -10.21
C SER A 150 -2.22 -19.54 -8.86
N LYS A 151 -1.32 -18.58 -8.63
CA LYS A 151 -0.71 -18.38 -7.30
C LYS A 151 -1.68 -17.62 -6.40
N LEU A 152 -1.87 -18.11 -5.17
CA LEU A 152 -2.68 -17.40 -4.19
C LEU A 152 -1.94 -16.12 -3.78
N ARG A 153 -2.59 -14.98 -3.94
CA ARG A 153 -2.03 -13.68 -3.55
C ARG A 153 -2.58 -13.23 -2.21
N GLU A 154 -3.90 -13.32 -2.05
CA GLU A 154 -4.60 -12.83 -0.87
C GLU A 154 -5.81 -13.68 -0.49
N LYS A 155 -6.15 -13.66 0.80
CA LYS A 155 -7.38 -14.23 1.34
C LYS A 155 -8.09 -13.20 2.21
N LEU A 156 -9.39 -13.02 1.99
CA LEU A 156 -10.25 -12.05 2.66
C LEU A 156 -11.39 -12.79 3.37
N TRP A 157 -11.70 -12.37 4.59
CA TRP A 157 -12.88 -12.80 5.34
C TRP A 157 -13.83 -11.62 5.44
N LEU A 158 -14.93 -11.69 4.69
CA LEU A 158 -15.90 -10.62 4.53
C LEU A 158 -17.10 -10.91 5.43
N ASP A 159 -17.37 -10.03 6.39
CA ASP A 159 -18.50 -10.17 7.31
C ASP A 159 -19.82 -10.32 6.53
N LYS A 160 -20.64 -11.30 6.86
CA LYS A 160 -21.90 -11.52 6.13
C LYS A 160 -22.95 -10.43 6.34
N GLY A 161 -22.93 -9.75 7.50
CA GLY A 161 -23.87 -8.66 7.80
C GLY A 161 -23.42 -7.36 7.16
N GLU A 162 -22.30 -6.84 7.64
CA GLU A 162 -21.79 -5.50 7.34
C GLU A 162 -20.88 -5.47 6.10
N SER A 163 -20.57 -6.64 5.53
CA SER A 163 -19.75 -6.78 4.32
C SER A 163 -18.34 -6.19 4.44
N ILE A 164 -17.82 -5.92 5.63
CA ILE A 164 -16.45 -5.42 5.81
C ILE A 164 -15.43 -6.56 5.95
N VAL A 165 -14.16 -6.28 5.66
CA VAL A 165 -13.06 -7.25 5.81
C VAL A 165 -12.67 -7.38 7.29
N LEU A 166 -12.91 -8.55 7.89
CA LEU A 166 -12.56 -8.85 9.29
C LEU A 166 -11.21 -9.55 9.44
N ARG A 167 -10.75 -10.25 8.42
CA ARG A 167 -9.39 -10.80 8.33
C ARG A 167 -8.89 -10.65 6.90
N ARG A 168 -7.59 -10.36 6.77
CA ARG A 168 -6.89 -10.32 5.49
C ARG A 168 -5.53 -10.97 5.65
N GLU A 169 -5.14 -11.78 4.68
CA GLU A 169 -3.83 -12.40 4.60
C GLU A 169 -3.24 -12.21 3.22
N PHE A 170 -1.93 -11.99 3.18
CA PHE A 170 -1.12 -11.91 1.97
C PHE A 170 -0.18 -13.11 1.92
N PHE A 171 -0.02 -13.69 0.75
CA PHE A 171 0.76 -14.89 0.53
C PHE A 171 1.96 -14.61 -0.38
N ASN A 172 3.08 -15.29 -0.13
CA ASN A 172 4.22 -15.31 -1.04
C ASN A 172 4.08 -16.41 -2.10
N GLU A 173 5.10 -16.57 -2.96
CA GLU A 173 5.10 -17.57 -4.03
C GLU A 173 5.10 -19.02 -3.53
N LYS A 174 5.55 -19.25 -2.29
CA LYS A 174 5.49 -20.55 -1.61
C LYS A 174 4.15 -20.80 -0.91
N ASN A 175 3.17 -19.91 -1.12
CA ASN A 175 1.85 -19.95 -0.49
C ASN A 175 1.90 -19.85 1.05
N GLU A 176 2.92 -19.17 1.59
CA GLU A 176 3.04 -18.89 3.02
C GLU A 176 2.47 -17.50 3.32
N ALA A 177 1.73 -17.36 4.41
CA ALA A 177 1.21 -16.08 4.85
C ALA A 177 2.36 -15.18 5.34
N ILE A 178 2.58 -14.06 4.65
CA ILE A 178 3.68 -13.12 4.94
C ILE A 178 3.23 -11.84 5.63
N ALA A 179 1.95 -11.51 5.55
CA ALA A 179 1.38 -10.37 6.24
C ALA A 179 -0.14 -10.54 6.38
N GLY A 180 -0.74 -9.82 7.31
CA GLY A 180 -2.17 -9.82 7.46
C GLY A 180 -2.65 -9.13 8.72
N PHE A 181 -3.95 -9.13 8.90
CA PHE A 181 -4.58 -8.78 10.17
C PHE A 181 -5.81 -9.65 10.41
N ALA A 182 -6.18 -9.79 11.68
CA ALA A 182 -7.47 -10.35 12.08
C ALA A 182 -8.04 -9.56 13.25
N TYR A 183 -9.31 -9.15 13.16
CA TYR A 183 -10.00 -8.60 14.32
C TYR A 183 -10.14 -9.68 15.40
N LYS A 184 -9.74 -9.35 16.62
CA LYS A 184 -10.00 -10.16 17.82
C LYS A 184 -11.36 -9.82 18.41
N ARG A 185 -11.75 -8.53 18.33
CA ARG A 185 -13.03 -7.98 18.81
C ARG A 185 -13.48 -6.87 17.88
N ILE A 186 -14.78 -6.79 17.61
CA ILE A 186 -15.39 -5.70 16.84
C ILE A 186 -16.79 -5.41 17.35
N LYS A 187 -17.13 -4.12 17.44
CA LYS A 187 -18.45 -3.61 17.80
C LYS A 187 -18.91 -2.68 16.69
N PHE A 188 -19.92 -3.11 15.95
CA PHE A 188 -20.66 -2.28 15.01
C PHE A 188 -21.59 -1.32 15.75
N ASP A 189 -21.99 -0.26 15.06
CA ASP A 189 -22.84 0.82 15.59
C ASP A 189 -22.29 1.39 16.91
N ALA A 190 -20.96 1.42 17.01
CA ALA A 190 -20.28 2.00 18.15
C ALA A 190 -20.56 3.50 18.21
N ARG A 191 -20.90 4.00 19.40
CA ARG A 191 -21.02 5.44 19.64
C ARG A 191 -19.62 6.07 19.67
N ILE A 192 -19.23 6.70 18.56
CA ILE A 192 -17.91 7.31 18.38
C ILE A 192 -18.07 8.83 18.21
N SER A 193 -17.38 9.60 19.04
CA SER A 193 -17.36 11.07 18.95
C SER A 193 -16.55 11.54 17.75
N ASP A 194 -17.05 12.54 17.02
CA ASP A 194 -16.33 13.14 15.89
C ASP A 194 -15.01 13.80 16.30
N ARG A 195 -14.88 14.22 17.57
CA ARG A 195 -13.66 14.81 18.12
C ARG A 195 -12.48 13.85 18.10
N LEU A 196 -12.72 12.53 18.10
CA LEU A 196 -11.66 11.53 17.99
C LEU A 196 -10.98 11.58 16.61
N PHE A 197 -11.66 12.08 15.58
CA PHE A 197 -11.09 12.26 14.25
C PHE A 197 -10.48 13.66 14.04
N SER A 198 -10.50 14.53 15.04
CA SER A 198 -9.79 15.80 14.95
C SER A 198 -8.28 15.57 14.98
N LEU A 199 -7.58 16.20 14.05
CA LEU A 199 -6.13 16.25 14.09
C LEU A 199 -5.68 17.06 15.32
N PRO A 200 -4.55 16.69 15.96
CA PRO A 200 -4.07 17.41 17.14
C PRO A 200 -3.74 18.87 16.80
N SER A 201 -4.29 19.81 17.58
CA SER A 201 -4.02 21.24 17.42
C SER A 201 -2.55 21.55 17.71
N GLY A 202 -1.94 22.40 16.88
CA GLY A 202 -0.55 22.82 17.05
C GLY A 202 0.50 21.75 16.68
N ALA A 203 0.09 20.61 16.11
CA ALA A 203 1.04 19.63 15.58
C ALA A 203 1.78 20.20 14.37
N LYS A 204 3.11 20.03 14.35
CA LYS A 204 3.95 20.46 13.24
C LYS A 204 3.78 19.53 12.05
N VAL A 205 3.52 20.05 10.86
CA VAL A 205 3.52 19.22 9.64
C VAL A 205 4.96 18.90 9.29
N ALA A 206 5.32 17.62 9.37
CA ALA A 206 6.65 17.13 9.01
C ALA A 206 6.62 16.56 7.59
N THR A 207 7.58 16.98 6.78
CA THR A 207 7.78 16.54 5.40
C THR A 207 8.87 15.48 5.31
N PRO A 208 8.93 14.70 4.21
CA PRO A 208 10.07 13.83 3.94
C PRO A 208 11.43 14.53 3.93
N ALA A 209 11.48 15.82 3.60
CA ALA A 209 12.71 16.62 3.64
C ALA A 209 13.16 16.92 5.08
N ASP A 210 12.22 17.25 5.97
CA ASP A 210 12.50 17.44 7.41
C ASP A 210 13.05 16.15 8.02
N ASP A 211 12.46 15.01 7.64
CA ASP A 211 12.94 13.69 8.02
C ASP A 211 14.36 13.42 7.54
N LEU A 212 14.68 13.75 6.28
CA LEU A 212 16.03 13.60 5.74
C LEU A 212 17.04 14.40 6.55
N VAL A 213 16.76 15.68 6.83
CA VAL A 213 17.64 16.56 7.62
C VAL A 213 17.83 16.01 9.03
N LYS A 214 16.74 15.61 9.69
CA LYS A 214 16.79 15.02 11.03
C LYS A 214 17.65 13.76 11.05
N PHE A 215 17.37 12.82 10.14
CA PHE A 215 18.06 11.54 10.07
C PHE A 215 19.53 11.69 9.71
N ALA A 216 19.87 12.62 8.82
CA ALA A 216 21.25 12.93 8.48
C ALA A 216 22.02 13.43 9.71
N ARG A 217 21.44 14.39 10.45
CA ARG A 217 22.03 14.89 11.70
C ARG A 217 22.24 13.78 12.74
N GLU A 218 21.24 12.94 12.96
CA GLU A 218 21.32 11.80 13.91
C GLU A 218 22.40 10.78 13.52
N GLN A 219 22.68 10.65 12.22
CA GLN A 219 23.73 9.76 11.72
C GLN A 219 25.10 10.44 11.59
N GLY A 220 25.20 11.76 11.79
CA GLY A 220 26.44 12.53 11.56
C GLY A 220 26.78 12.64 10.07
N MET A 221 25.78 12.75 9.22
CA MET A 221 25.89 12.80 7.75
C MET A 221 25.28 14.11 7.23
N LYS A 222 25.71 14.57 6.04
CA LYS A 222 25.05 15.67 5.32
C LYS A 222 23.78 15.14 4.61
N PRO A 223 22.68 15.92 4.54
CA PRO A 223 21.38 15.48 4.01
C PRO A 223 21.30 15.54 2.48
N TYR A 224 22.22 14.90 1.77
CA TYR A 224 22.22 14.92 0.30
C TYR A 224 20.90 14.41 -0.28
N THR A 225 20.35 15.14 -1.25
CA THR A 225 19.10 14.81 -1.94
C THR A 225 19.22 15.06 -3.44
N LEU A 226 18.35 14.44 -4.23
CA LEU A 226 18.14 14.87 -5.61
C LEU A 226 17.50 16.27 -5.60
N GLY A 227 18.07 17.18 -6.40
CA GLY A 227 17.53 18.52 -6.58
C GLY A 227 16.15 18.53 -7.26
N SER A 228 15.43 19.64 -7.11
CA SER A 228 14.12 19.86 -7.75
C SER A 228 14.18 19.78 -9.28
N ASP A 229 15.33 20.11 -9.87
CA ASP A 229 15.67 20.00 -11.29
C ASP A 229 15.76 18.53 -11.79
N SER A 230 15.68 17.55 -10.89
CA SER A 230 15.48 16.14 -11.27
C SER A 230 14.08 15.84 -11.80
N GLY A 231 13.08 16.68 -11.51
CA GLY A 231 11.67 16.40 -11.81
C GLY A 231 11.08 15.26 -10.97
N LEU A 232 11.77 14.85 -9.89
CA LEU A 232 11.32 13.83 -8.96
C LEU A 232 11.00 14.46 -7.60
N ARG A 233 9.95 13.95 -6.95
CA ARG A 233 9.59 14.37 -5.59
C ARG A 233 10.11 13.36 -4.56
N LEU A 234 10.73 13.84 -3.49
CA LEU A 234 11.05 13.02 -2.33
C LEU A 234 9.75 12.56 -1.65
N MET A 235 9.54 11.25 -1.64
CA MET A 235 8.34 10.62 -1.09
C MET A 235 8.54 10.14 0.34
N LEU A 236 9.77 9.78 0.70
CA LEU A 236 10.12 9.20 1.99
C LEU A 236 11.63 9.23 2.20
N ALA A 237 12.05 9.55 3.42
CA ALA A 237 13.41 9.32 3.91
C ALA A 237 13.38 8.29 5.05
N ARG A 238 14.44 7.50 5.18
CA ARG A 238 14.64 6.54 6.28
C ARG A 238 16.12 6.51 6.66
N LYS A 239 16.39 6.34 7.95
CA LYS A 239 17.69 5.87 8.44
C LYS A 239 17.65 4.37 8.70
N SER A 240 18.77 3.71 8.48
CA SER A 240 18.99 2.31 8.83
C SER A 240 20.47 2.04 9.04
N ASN A 241 20.81 0.89 9.61
CA ASN A 241 22.15 0.35 9.58
C ASN A 241 22.20 -0.88 8.66
N PHE A 242 23.35 -1.09 8.01
CA PHE A 242 23.66 -2.25 7.19
C PHE A 242 25.16 -2.55 7.31
N ASP A 243 25.53 -3.76 7.73
CA ASP A 243 26.91 -4.17 8.04
C ASP A 243 27.66 -3.13 8.89
N ASP A 244 27.03 -2.72 10.00
CA ASP A 244 27.49 -1.67 10.92
C ASP A 244 27.68 -0.27 10.32
N ARG A 245 27.33 -0.08 9.05
CA ARG A 245 27.35 1.22 8.38
C ARG A 245 26.02 1.92 8.50
N LYS A 246 26.10 3.22 8.75
CA LYS A 246 24.96 4.13 8.75
C LYS A 246 24.50 4.37 7.32
N VAL A 247 23.19 4.26 7.09
CA VAL A 247 22.59 4.42 5.77
C VAL A 247 21.41 5.38 5.85
N LEU A 248 21.40 6.38 4.99
CA LEU A 248 20.22 7.16 4.66
C LEU A 248 19.65 6.64 3.35
N ARG A 249 18.37 6.28 3.35
CA ARG A 249 17.64 5.84 2.18
C ARG A 249 16.52 6.81 1.88
N GLN A 250 16.44 7.24 0.63
CA GLN A 250 15.46 8.18 0.13
C GLN A 250 14.73 7.56 -1.05
N PHE A 251 13.42 7.76 -1.12
CA PHE A 251 12.58 7.27 -2.20
C PHE A 251 12.01 8.45 -2.96
N PHE A 252 12.22 8.46 -4.26
CA PHE A 252 11.79 9.51 -5.17
C PHE A 252 10.82 8.95 -6.19
N SER A 253 9.83 9.75 -6.58
CA SER A 253 8.87 9.36 -7.61
C SER A 253 8.32 10.57 -8.35
N ASN A 254 7.96 10.34 -9.61
CA ASN A 254 6.95 11.09 -10.34
C ASN A 254 5.99 10.08 -11.01
N ASP A 255 5.20 10.53 -12.00
CA ASP A 255 4.22 9.69 -12.69
C ASP A 255 4.84 8.56 -13.53
N LYS A 256 6.12 8.70 -13.91
CA LYS A 256 6.81 7.78 -14.82
C LYS A 256 7.91 6.98 -14.13
N LEU A 257 8.58 7.59 -13.15
CA LEU A 257 9.84 7.09 -12.59
C LEU A 257 9.73 6.88 -11.09
N ARG A 258 10.44 5.86 -10.61
CA ARG A 258 10.66 5.55 -9.19
C ARG A 258 12.13 5.25 -8.99
N ILE A 259 12.76 6.01 -8.11
CA ILE A 259 14.20 5.95 -7.86
C ILE A 259 14.45 5.88 -6.36
N SER A 260 15.42 5.09 -5.94
CA SER A 260 15.94 5.14 -4.57
C SER A 260 17.35 5.70 -4.57
N LEU A 261 17.62 6.68 -3.70
CA LEU A 261 18.96 7.16 -3.39
C LEU A 261 19.38 6.60 -2.03
N LEU A 262 20.50 5.90 -1.99
CA LEU A 262 21.13 5.46 -0.75
C LEU A 262 22.41 6.27 -0.56
N GLN A 263 22.61 6.79 0.64
CA GLN A 263 23.86 7.37 1.10
C GLN A 263 24.36 6.49 2.24
N VAL A 264 25.52 5.88 2.06
CA VAL A 264 26.16 4.95 2.99
C VAL A 264 27.41 5.63 3.54
N ALA A 265 27.55 5.63 4.87
CA ALA A 265 28.73 6.17 5.52
C ALA A 265 30.00 5.39 5.11
N GLY A 266 31.05 6.14 4.77
CA GLY A 266 32.34 5.60 4.33
C GLY A 266 32.40 5.24 2.85
N THR A 267 33.61 4.99 2.37
CA THR A 267 33.93 4.55 1.01
C THR A 267 34.00 3.01 0.94
N ASN A 268 34.20 2.46 -0.27
CA ASN A 268 34.38 1.02 -0.48
C ASN A 268 33.17 0.13 -0.12
N TYR A 269 31.98 0.69 0.03
CA TYR A 269 30.77 -0.13 0.14
C TYR A 269 30.53 -0.85 -1.19
N ARG A 270 30.54 -2.19 -1.18
CA ARG A 270 30.20 -3.01 -2.34
C ARG A 270 28.79 -3.55 -2.17
N GLU A 271 27.90 -3.23 -3.10
CA GLU A 271 26.60 -3.85 -3.14
C GLU A 271 26.72 -5.31 -3.56
N SER A 272 25.99 -6.21 -2.89
CA SER A 272 25.73 -7.53 -3.44
C SER A 272 24.73 -7.37 -4.59
N ARG A 273 25.17 -7.57 -5.83
CA ARG A 273 24.25 -7.63 -6.96
C ARG A 273 23.48 -8.93 -6.90
N ASP A 274 22.17 -8.82 -6.79
CA ASP A 274 21.29 -9.93 -7.15
C ASP A 274 21.19 -9.95 -8.68
N SER A 275 21.81 -10.94 -9.31
CA SER A 275 21.92 -11.07 -10.77
C SER A 275 20.57 -11.16 -11.48
N ASN A 276 19.49 -11.41 -10.73
CA ASN A 276 18.13 -11.55 -11.25
C ASN A 276 17.27 -10.28 -11.15
N SER A 277 17.82 -9.16 -10.69
CA SER A 277 17.02 -7.94 -10.50
C SER A 277 16.90 -7.12 -11.79
N LYS A 278 15.67 -6.72 -12.17
CA LYS A 278 15.37 -5.84 -13.33
C LYS A 278 15.76 -4.37 -13.09
N VAL A 279 16.53 -4.09 -12.05
CA VAL A 279 16.90 -2.73 -11.65
C VAL A 279 18.35 -2.44 -12.02
N ASN A 280 18.61 -1.23 -12.49
CA ASN A 280 19.97 -0.75 -12.64
C ASN A 280 20.42 -0.07 -11.35
N ILE A 281 21.72 -0.15 -11.10
CA ILE A 281 22.38 0.47 -9.95
C ILE A 281 23.54 1.31 -10.47
N TYR A 282 23.56 2.60 -10.13
CA TYR A 282 24.71 3.47 -10.36
C TYR A 282 25.30 3.89 -9.02
N ARG A 283 26.61 3.65 -8.85
CA ARG A 283 27.36 3.95 -7.63
C ARG A 283 28.42 5.01 -7.91
N TRP A 284 28.60 5.92 -6.95
CA TRP A 284 29.72 6.86 -6.92
C TRP A 284 30.09 7.19 -5.47
N GLU A 285 31.19 7.92 -5.28
CA GLU A 285 31.65 8.37 -3.97
C GLU A 285 31.76 9.90 -3.96
N MET A 286 31.37 10.53 -2.85
CA MET A 286 31.40 11.99 -2.66
C MET A 286 31.47 12.31 -1.16
N ASP A 287 32.28 13.28 -0.76
CA ASP A 287 32.43 13.71 0.64
C ASP A 287 32.64 12.55 1.64
N GLY A 288 33.46 11.56 1.27
CA GLY A 288 33.75 10.40 2.12
C GLY A 288 32.59 9.41 2.31
N ASN A 289 31.52 9.52 1.53
CA ASN A 289 30.37 8.62 1.56
C ASN A 289 30.21 7.90 0.23
N THR A 290 29.62 6.71 0.27
CA THR A 290 29.20 5.97 -0.93
C THR A 290 27.74 6.28 -1.24
N PHE A 291 27.45 6.61 -2.49
CA PHE A 291 26.09 6.85 -2.97
C PHE A 291 25.67 5.80 -3.98
N LEU A 292 24.39 5.41 -3.92
CA LEU A 292 23.80 4.49 -4.89
C LEU A 292 22.44 5.05 -5.36
N LEU A 293 22.25 5.11 -6.67
CA LEU A 293 20.93 5.26 -7.28
C LEU A 293 20.45 3.92 -7.81
N ILE A 294 19.22 3.56 -7.48
CA ILE A 294 18.60 2.27 -7.83
C ILE A 294 17.25 2.53 -8.47
N GLY A 295 17.00 1.95 -9.65
CA GLY A 295 15.69 2.03 -10.32
C GLY A 295 15.57 1.22 -11.60
N GLU A 296 14.34 1.03 -12.07
CA GLU A 296 14.01 0.36 -13.34
C GLU A 296 14.10 1.34 -14.52
N VAL A 297 15.28 1.95 -14.70
CA VAL A 297 15.58 2.90 -15.79
C VAL A 297 16.94 2.62 -16.40
N PRO A 298 17.24 3.04 -17.64
CA PRO A 298 18.57 2.91 -18.23
C PRO A 298 19.68 3.49 -17.34
N LEU A 299 20.86 2.88 -17.37
CA LEU A 299 22.00 3.29 -16.54
C LEU A 299 22.39 4.76 -16.76
N ASP A 300 22.32 5.26 -18.00
CA ASP A 300 22.64 6.65 -18.32
C ASP A 300 21.67 7.64 -17.69
N THR A 301 20.39 7.24 -17.52
CA THR A 301 19.42 8.03 -16.74
C THR A 301 19.85 8.13 -15.28
N LEU A 302 20.34 7.04 -14.68
CA LEU A 302 20.84 7.07 -13.29
C LEU A 302 22.08 7.95 -13.15
N LYS A 303 23.01 7.90 -14.11
CA LYS A 303 24.18 8.79 -14.15
C LYS A 303 23.79 10.26 -14.25
N SER A 304 22.82 10.58 -15.12
CA SER A 304 22.29 11.93 -15.27
C SER A 304 21.59 12.44 -13.99
N LEU A 305 20.93 11.55 -13.24
CA LEU A 305 20.34 11.90 -11.95
C LEU A 305 21.41 12.09 -10.85
N ALA A 306 22.49 11.31 -10.87
CA ALA A 306 23.55 11.41 -9.88
C ALA A 306 24.23 12.78 -9.86
N SER A 307 24.41 13.42 -11.02
CA SER A 307 24.95 14.78 -11.10
C SER A 307 24.04 15.86 -10.51
N LYS A 308 22.78 15.52 -10.21
CA LYS A 308 21.80 16.42 -9.56
C LYS A 308 21.70 16.20 -8.04
N VAL A 309 22.51 15.31 -7.47
CA VAL A 309 22.56 15.08 -6.03
C VAL A 309 23.38 16.19 -5.38
N LYS A 310 22.78 16.89 -4.42
CA LYS A 310 23.36 18.05 -3.73
C LYS A 310 23.00 18.02 -2.24
N PRO A 311 23.80 18.65 -1.37
CA PRO A 311 23.54 18.66 0.07
C PRO A 311 22.26 19.42 0.43
#